data_AF-Q0CXM0-F1
#
_entry.id   AF-Q0CXM0-F1
#
_cell.length_a   1.000
_cell.length_b   1.000
_cell.length_c   1.000
_cell.angle_alpha   90.00
_cell.angle_beta   90.00
_cell.angle_gamma   90.00
#
_symmetry.space_group_name_H-M   'P 1'
#
loop_
_entity.id
_entity.type
_entity.pdbx_description
1 polymer ?
#
loop_
_entity_poly.entity_id
_entity_poly.type
_entity_poly.pdbx_seq_one_letter_code
_entity_poly.pdbx_strand_id
1 'polypeptide(L)'
;MLRSLLWRQSTTDYLFPTVDPGQDGPDCKSDCADCTVHFPSKVKIETSRPLYGHIKQFSTHVLVATGRSDWTEKVEQEKGSLMEAFDSSSAKSKQGRLMVSASNLNPPESDSEKQTGTTVLLLPSFTFVDGVSPGDVRELIDCFIDAPTDQPATSRLTSRPCEYDYVILLCSHKRRDARCGITAPLIKKELERHLRPRGLYRDTDDERPGGAGIFYVSHVGGHKFAANVLVYRRKEQQMIWLARVKPEHCQGLVEYTLLQGKVVHPETQLRGGFDRLRGLTSW
;
A
#
# COMPACT_ATOMS: atom_id res chain seq x y z
N MET A 1 -11.60 15.39 49.55
CA MET A 1 -12.68 15.15 48.57
C MET A 1 -12.13 15.37 47.18
N LEU A 2 -12.36 14.39 46.29
CA LEU A 2 -11.63 14.15 45.05
C LEU A 2 -11.65 15.33 44.06
N ARG A 3 -10.46 15.78 43.62
CA ARG A 3 -10.32 16.55 42.38
C ARG A 3 -10.51 15.58 41.21
N SER A 4 -11.62 15.71 40.50
CA SER A 4 -11.84 15.00 39.24
C SER A 4 -10.76 15.43 38.23
N LEU A 5 -9.84 14.53 37.92
CA LEU A 5 -9.01 14.64 36.74
C LEU A 5 -9.91 14.45 35.52
N LEU A 6 -10.40 15.57 34.96
CA LEU A 6 -10.84 15.61 33.58
C LEU A 6 -9.61 15.32 32.72
N TRP A 7 -9.46 14.07 32.31
CA TRP A 7 -8.61 13.70 31.20
C TRP A 7 -9.11 14.48 29.98
N ARG A 8 -8.44 15.58 29.64
CA ARG A 8 -8.51 16.14 28.30
C ARG A 8 -8.03 15.03 27.37
N GLN A 9 -8.94 14.40 26.64
CA GLN A 9 -8.58 13.68 25.43
C GLN A 9 -7.78 14.66 24.57
N SER A 10 -6.49 14.39 24.38
CA SER A 10 -5.72 15.02 23.32
C SER A 10 -6.42 14.61 22.03
N THR A 11 -7.26 15.49 21.48
CA THR A 11 -7.83 15.33 20.15
C THR A 11 -6.68 15.51 19.17
N THR A 12 -5.92 14.45 18.96
CA THR A 12 -4.97 14.39 17.86
C THR A 12 -5.80 14.53 16.59
N ASP A 13 -5.67 15.65 15.89
CA ASP A 13 -6.36 15.86 14.61
C ASP A 13 -5.74 14.94 13.56
N TYR A 14 -6.33 13.76 13.40
CA TYR A 14 -5.93 12.82 12.37
C TYR A 14 -6.33 13.34 10.99
N LEU A 15 -5.47 13.11 10.01
CA LEU A 15 -5.68 13.43 8.59
C LEU A 15 -7.01 12.89 8.04
N PHE A 16 -7.36 11.68 8.45
CA PHE A 16 -8.54 10.95 7.98
C PHE A 16 -9.62 10.94 9.06
N PRO A 17 -10.91 11.05 8.66
CA PRO A 17 -12.00 10.97 9.60
C PRO A 17 -12.01 9.63 10.33
N THR A 18 -12.30 9.64 11.63
CA THR A 18 -12.51 8.44 12.43
C THR A 18 -13.95 7.98 12.29
N VAL A 19 -14.20 6.66 12.38
CA VAL A 19 -15.57 6.16 12.48
C VAL A 19 -16.29 6.72 13.71
N ASP A 20 -17.56 7.08 13.55
CA ASP A 20 -18.42 7.67 14.57
C ASP A 20 -19.62 6.75 14.80
N PRO A 21 -19.79 6.12 15.99
CA PRO A 21 -20.92 5.25 16.26
C PRO A 21 -22.30 5.89 16.06
N GLY A 22 -22.40 7.21 16.16
CA GLY A 22 -23.65 7.95 15.89
C GLY A 22 -24.01 8.03 14.40
N GLN A 23 -23.02 7.89 13.50
CA GLN A 23 -23.20 7.99 12.05
C GLN A 23 -23.01 6.63 11.36
N ASP A 24 -22.03 5.86 11.81
CA ASP A 24 -21.57 4.60 11.23
C ASP A 24 -22.20 3.36 11.91
N GLY A 25 -22.99 3.57 12.97
CA GLY A 25 -23.65 2.52 13.74
C GLY A 25 -22.85 2.06 14.96
N PRO A 26 -23.51 1.45 15.96
CA PRO A 26 -22.90 1.12 17.25
C PRO A 26 -21.71 0.14 17.12
N ASP A 27 -21.74 -0.69 16.09
CA ASP A 27 -20.74 -1.74 15.85
C ASP A 27 -19.57 -1.29 14.96
N CYS A 28 -19.47 -0.01 14.61
CA CYS A 28 -18.41 0.47 13.71
C CYS A 28 -16.97 0.30 14.26
N LYS A 29 -16.85 0.07 15.57
CA LYS A 29 -15.58 -0.23 16.27
C LYS A 29 -15.49 -1.68 16.74
N SER A 30 -16.49 -2.49 16.44
CA SER A 30 -16.51 -3.89 16.82
C SER A 30 -15.55 -4.69 15.95
N ASP A 31 -14.77 -5.55 16.59
CA ASP A 31 -13.97 -6.54 15.88
C ASP A 31 -14.89 -7.55 15.18
N CYS A 32 -14.37 -8.17 14.12
CA CYS A 32 -15.05 -9.21 13.36
C CYS A 32 -15.58 -10.35 14.26
N ALA A 33 -16.89 -10.62 14.19
CA ALA A 33 -17.56 -11.61 15.02
C ALA A 33 -17.37 -13.07 14.54
N ASP A 34 -17.09 -13.28 13.25
CA ASP A 34 -17.07 -14.59 12.58
C ASP A 34 -15.71 -14.94 11.95
N CYS A 35 -14.64 -14.24 12.34
CA CYS A 35 -13.33 -14.43 11.76
C CYS A 35 -12.74 -15.80 12.12
N THR A 36 -12.42 -16.59 11.08
CA THR A 36 -11.84 -17.94 11.22
C THR A 36 -10.30 -17.92 11.20
N VAL A 37 -9.71 -16.80 10.81
CA VAL A 37 -8.27 -16.58 10.78
C VAL A 37 -7.87 -15.77 12.00
N HIS A 38 -6.87 -16.25 12.73
CA HIS A 38 -6.40 -15.59 13.95
C HIS A 38 -4.95 -15.16 13.83
N PHE A 39 -4.64 -14.02 14.46
CA PHE A 39 -3.27 -13.54 14.55
C PHE A 39 -2.42 -14.49 15.43
N PRO A 40 -1.29 -15.03 14.95
CA PRO A 40 -0.53 -16.01 15.72
C PRO A 40 0.07 -15.41 16.98
N SER A 41 -0.18 -16.02 18.15
CA SER A 41 0.29 -15.52 19.45
C SER A 41 1.82 -15.40 19.59
N LYS A 42 2.55 -16.21 18.79
CA LYS A 42 4.02 -16.20 18.70
C LYS A 42 4.57 -14.97 17.96
N VAL A 43 3.77 -14.33 17.10
CA VAL A 43 4.17 -13.12 16.38
C VAL A 43 4.08 -11.94 17.33
N LYS A 44 5.24 -11.41 17.74
CA LYS A 44 5.31 -10.22 18.62
C LYS A 44 5.62 -8.97 17.82
N ILE A 45 4.78 -7.96 18.00
CA ILE A 45 4.86 -6.66 17.32
C ILE A 45 4.92 -5.56 18.37
N GLU A 46 5.53 -4.44 18.00
CA GLU A 46 5.62 -3.25 18.83
C GLU A 46 4.25 -2.55 18.90
N THR A 47 3.65 -2.50 20.09
CA THR A 47 2.33 -1.88 20.32
C THR A 47 2.40 -0.57 21.10
N SER A 48 3.53 -0.27 21.74
CA SER A 48 3.63 0.84 22.71
C SER A 48 3.93 2.19 22.06
N ARG A 49 4.70 2.19 20.97
CA ARG A 49 5.17 3.45 20.35
C ARG A 49 4.05 4.15 19.56
N PRO A 50 4.01 5.49 19.57
CA PRO A 50 3.19 6.26 18.63
C PRO A 50 3.51 5.91 17.17
N LEU A 51 2.48 5.80 16.33
CA LEU A 51 2.61 5.47 14.92
C LEU A 51 2.46 6.68 13.99
N TYR A 52 1.51 7.56 14.31
CA TYR A 52 1.06 8.62 13.42
C TYR A 52 2.13 9.68 13.21
N GLY A 53 2.42 10.04 11.95
CA GLY A 53 3.43 11.06 11.60
C GLY A 53 4.88 10.57 11.70
N HIS A 54 5.12 9.27 11.57
CA HIS A 54 6.46 8.66 11.65
C HIS A 54 6.77 7.70 10.47
N ILE A 55 6.46 8.14 9.25
CA ILE A 55 6.81 7.55 7.96
C ILE A 55 7.64 8.54 7.13
N LYS A 56 8.48 8.00 6.24
CA LYS A 56 9.27 8.85 5.34
C LYS A 56 8.37 9.34 4.22
N GLN A 57 8.23 10.65 4.07
CA GLN A 57 7.53 11.27 2.94
C GLN A 57 8.01 10.73 1.60
N PHE A 58 7.09 10.47 0.67
CA PHE A 58 7.39 10.14 -0.72
C PHE A 58 6.38 10.80 -1.66
N SER A 59 6.79 11.05 -2.90
CA SER A 59 5.94 11.63 -3.96
C SER A 59 5.21 10.55 -4.75
N THR A 60 5.96 9.51 -5.12
CA THR A 60 5.50 8.42 -5.98
C THR A 60 5.92 7.07 -5.40
N HIS A 61 5.01 6.11 -5.42
CA HIS A 61 5.29 4.71 -5.10
C HIS A 61 5.32 3.91 -6.40
N VAL A 62 6.50 3.38 -6.72
CA VAL A 62 6.75 2.51 -7.88
C VAL A 62 6.66 1.06 -7.42
N LEU A 63 5.71 0.30 -7.96
CA LEU A 63 5.61 -1.14 -7.75
C LEU A 63 6.19 -1.87 -8.95
N VAL A 64 7.26 -2.62 -8.76
CA VAL A 64 7.90 -3.43 -9.80
C VAL A 64 7.24 -4.80 -9.86
N ALA A 65 6.75 -5.21 -11.04
CA ALA A 65 6.17 -6.53 -11.26
C ALA A 65 7.28 -7.58 -11.27
N THR A 66 7.39 -8.34 -10.19
CA THR A 66 8.38 -9.43 -10.07
C THR A 66 7.75 -10.81 -10.08
N GLY A 67 6.42 -10.91 -9.96
CA GLY A 67 5.70 -12.18 -9.79
C GLY A 67 5.99 -12.91 -8.47
N ARG A 68 6.86 -12.37 -7.61
CA ARG A 68 7.30 -13.01 -6.36
C ARG A 68 6.53 -12.48 -5.16
N SER A 69 6.31 -13.33 -4.17
CA SER A 69 5.72 -12.96 -2.88
C SER A 69 6.75 -12.76 -1.75
N ASP A 70 8.02 -13.02 -2.03
CA ASP A 70 9.15 -12.83 -1.13
C ASP A 70 10.43 -12.59 -1.95
N TRP A 71 11.42 -11.91 -1.38
CA TRP A 71 12.61 -11.45 -2.10
C TRP A 71 13.88 -11.68 -1.28
N THR A 72 15.05 -11.33 -1.83
CA THR A 72 16.28 -11.24 -1.05
C THR A 72 16.15 -10.14 0.01
N GLU A 73 16.83 -10.29 1.15
CA GLU A 73 16.67 -9.41 2.32
C GLU A 73 16.74 -7.91 1.96
N LYS A 74 17.63 -7.56 1.04
CA LYS A 74 17.83 -6.22 0.48
C LYS A 74 17.56 -6.25 -1.02
N VAL A 75 16.33 -5.94 -1.41
CA VAL A 75 15.87 -6.01 -2.80
C VAL A 75 16.69 -5.14 -3.74
N GLU A 76 17.23 -4.04 -3.22
CA GLU A 76 18.12 -3.12 -3.92
C GLU A 76 19.49 -3.74 -4.30
N GLN A 77 19.86 -4.88 -3.70
CA GLN A 77 21.14 -5.55 -3.96
C GLN A 77 21.04 -6.69 -4.99
N GLU A 78 19.86 -6.90 -5.59
CA GLU A 78 19.68 -7.89 -6.64
C GLU A 78 20.27 -7.37 -7.96
N LYS A 79 21.51 -7.78 -8.26
CA LYS A 79 22.28 -7.28 -9.40
C LYS A 79 21.55 -7.45 -10.73
N GLY A 80 21.59 -6.41 -11.56
CA GLY A 80 20.94 -6.36 -12.86
C GLY A 80 19.41 -6.21 -12.78
N SER A 81 18.83 -6.08 -11.59
CA SER A 81 17.39 -5.89 -11.43
C SER A 81 16.99 -4.43 -11.55
N LEU A 82 15.71 -4.20 -11.83
CA LEU A 82 15.13 -2.86 -11.78
C LEU A 82 15.20 -2.27 -10.35
N MET A 83 15.17 -3.11 -9.32
CA MET A 83 15.29 -2.68 -7.92
C MET A 83 16.67 -2.09 -7.63
N GLU A 84 17.75 -2.68 -8.14
CA GLU A 84 19.11 -2.12 -8.06
C GLU A 84 19.21 -0.80 -8.82
N ALA A 85 18.64 -0.73 -10.03
CA ALA A 85 18.70 0.47 -10.86
C ALA A 85 18.03 1.69 -10.17
N PHE A 86 16.93 1.48 -9.44
CA PHE A 86 16.26 2.51 -8.65
C PHE A 86 17.04 2.96 -7.41
N ASP A 87 17.99 2.18 -6.91
CA ASP A 87 18.86 2.58 -5.78
C ASP A 87 20.03 3.46 -6.24
N SER A 88 20.25 3.57 -7.55
CA SER A 88 21.29 4.41 -8.11
C SER A 88 21.02 5.91 -7.90
N SER A 89 22.08 6.72 -7.84
CA SER A 89 21.98 8.18 -7.68
C SER A 89 21.26 8.88 -8.84
N SER A 90 21.12 8.21 -9.98
CA SER A 90 20.43 8.70 -11.18
C SER A 90 18.90 8.62 -11.08
N ALA A 91 18.38 7.78 -10.17
CA ALA A 91 16.96 7.53 -9.96
C ALA A 91 16.29 8.59 -9.05
N LYS A 92 16.61 9.86 -9.26
CA LYS A 92 16.04 10.98 -8.50
C LYS A 92 14.94 11.67 -9.30
N SER A 93 13.77 11.80 -8.68
CA SER A 93 12.64 12.59 -9.16
C SER A 93 12.74 14.02 -8.66
N LYS A 94 12.30 14.97 -9.51
CA LYS A 94 12.15 16.39 -9.18
C LYS A 94 10.99 16.65 -8.20
N GLN A 95 10.02 15.73 -8.14
CA GLN A 95 8.84 15.83 -7.28
C GLN A 95 9.07 15.32 -5.84
N GLY A 96 10.23 14.69 -5.56
CA GLY A 96 10.61 14.24 -4.24
C GLY A 96 11.04 12.77 -4.20
N ARG A 97 11.02 12.18 -2.99
CA ARG A 97 11.48 10.81 -2.78
C ARG A 97 10.57 9.80 -3.49
N LEU A 98 11.19 8.88 -4.23
CA LEU A 98 10.52 7.68 -4.73
C LEU A 98 10.50 6.61 -3.64
N MET A 99 9.33 6.00 -3.43
CA MET A 99 9.21 4.73 -2.72
C MET A 99 9.17 3.64 -3.77
N VAL A 100 10.06 2.64 -3.67
CA VAL A 100 10.13 1.56 -4.66
C VAL A 100 9.92 0.24 -3.94
N SER A 101 8.98 -0.56 -4.43
CA SER A 101 8.70 -1.88 -3.89
C SER A 101 8.70 -2.92 -5.00
N ALA A 102 9.38 -4.04 -4.78
CA ALA A 102 9.13 -5.24 -5.56
C ALA A 102 7.76 -5.79 -5.17
N SER A 103 7.00 -6.33 -6.13
CA SER A 103 5.64 -6.80 -5.91
C SER A 103 5.35 -8.12 -6.60
N ASN A 104 4.28 -8.79 -6.16
CA ASN A 104 3.75 -9.98 -6.83
C ASN A 104 2.84 -9.65 -8.01
N LEU A 105 2.85 -8.42 -8.53
CA LEU A 105 2.25 -8.13 -9.84
C LEU A 105 2.89 -9.06 -10.88
N ASN A 106 2.05 -9.62 -11.76
CA ASN A 106 2.50 -10.49 -12.83
C ASN A 106 3.34 -9.67 -13.81
N PRO A 107 4.59 -10.09 -14.10
CA PRO A 107 5.33 -9.54 -15.22
C PRO A 107 4.62 -9.97 -16.54
N PRO A 108 4.92 -9.30 -17.67
CA PRO A 108 4.43 -9.74 -18.98
C PRO A 108 4.74 -11.21 -19.23
N GLU A 109 3.80 -11.96 -19.82
CA GLU A 109 4.02 -13.36 -20.23
C GLU A 109 5.16 -13.42 -21.25
N SER A 110 6.16 -14.25 -20.97
CA SER A 110 7.35 -14.37 -21.81
C SER A 110 7.13 -15.39 -22.93
N ASP A 111 6.62 -14.96 -24.07
CA ASP A 111 6.57 -15.81 -25.28
C ASP A 111 7.93 -15.91 -26.01
N SER A 112 8.95 -15.16 -25.56
CA SER A 112 10.29 -15.21 -26.14
C SER A 112 11.38 -14.84 -25.13
N GLU A 113 12.55 -15.48 -25.26
CA GLU A 113 13.77 -15.21 -24.49
C GLU A 113 14.33 -13.76 -24.66
N LYS A 114 13.61 -12.86 -25.33
CA LYS A 114 14.07 -11.53 -25.74
C LYS A 114 13.40 -10.36 -25.03
N GLN A 115 12.43 -10.58 -24.15
CA GLN A 115 11.82 -9.47 -23.39
C GLN A 115 12.65 -9.16 -22.14
N THR A 116 13.39 -8.05 -22.20
CA THR A 116 14.32 -7.59 -21.15
C THR A 116 13.70 -6.61 -20.15
N GLY A 117 12.41 -6.32 -20.27
CA GLY A 117 11.70 -5.34 -19.45
C GLY A 117 10.49 -5.93 -18.73
N THR A 118 10.13 -5.34 -17.60
CA THR A 118 8.94 -5.70 -16.80
C THR A 118 7.94 -4.55 -16.76
N THR A 119 6.80 -4.77 -16.13
CA THR A 119 5.80 -3.75 -15.86
C THR A 119 6.06 -3.09 -14.51
N VAL A 120 5.81 -1.79 -14.42
CA VAL A 120 5.70 -1.06 -13.15
C VAL A 120 4.32 -0.43 -13.00
N LEU A 121 3.81 -0.38 -11.78
CA LEU A 121 2.63 0.42 -11.43
C LEU A 121 3.08 1.67 -10.66
N LEU A 122 2.72 2.83 -11.18
CA LEU A 122 2.95 4.13 -10.57
C LEU A 122 1.72 4.54 -9.74
N LEU A 123 1.95 4.79 -8.45
CA LEU A 123 0.94 5.29 -7.53
C LEU A 123 1.37 6.66 -6.96
N PRO A 124 0.43 7.60 -6.78
CA PRO A 124 -1.03 7.43 -6.90
C PRO A 124 -1.62 7.83 -8.25
N SER A 125 -0.83 7.86 -9.34
CA SER A 125 -1.40 8.13 -10.67
C SER A 125 -2.23 6.97 -11.22
N PHE A 126 -2.11 5.77 -10.65
CA PHE A 126 -2.76 4.56 -11.14
C PHE A 126 -2.42 4.32 -12.61
N THR A 127 -1.12 4.31 -12.92
CA THR A 127 -0.60 4.17 -14.29
C THR A 127 0.35 2.99 -14.36
N PHE A 128 0.05 2.02 -15.21
CA PHE A 128 1.02 1.00 -15.58
C PHE A 128 1.97 1.54 -16.65
N VAL A 129 3.25 1.20 -16.55
CA VAL A 129 4.24 1.42 -17.61
C VAL A 129 4.90 0.08 -17.89
N ASP A 130 4.80 -0.38 -19.13
CA ASP A 130 5.24 -1.69 -19.57
C ASP A 130 6.60 -1.63 -20.29
N GLY A 131 7.34 -2.74 -20.28
CA GLY A 131 8.61 -2.87 -20.99
C GLY A 131 9.78 -2.11 -20.34
N VAL A 132 9.71 -1.85 -19.05
CA VAL A 132 10.73 -1.13 -18.27
C VAL A 132 11.88 -2.06 -17.93
N SER A 133 13.06 -1.76 -18.47
CA SER A 133 14.33 -2.39 -18.12
C SER A 133 15.15 -1.52 -17.16
N PRO A 134 16.20 -2.06 -16.52
CA PRO A 134 17.11 -1.28 -15.67
C PRO A 134 17.68 -0.03 -16.35
N GLY A 135 17.90 -0.06 -17.67
CA GLY A 135 18.41 1.08 -18.44
C GLY A 135 17.41 2.24 -18.60
N ASP A 136 16.13 2.01 -18.33
CA ASP A 136 15.06 2.98 -18.62
C ASP A 136 14.62 3.79 -17.41
N VAL A 137 15.22 3.57 -16.24
CA VAL A 137 14.79 4.24 -15.00
C VAL A 137 14.75 5.75 -15.14
N ARG A 138 15.72 6.34 -15.85
CA ARG A 138 15.73 7.79 -16.10
C ARG A 138 14.58 8.23 -17.01
N GLU A 139 14.35 7.52 -18.10
CA GLU A 139 13.24 7.80 -19.03
C GLU A 139 11.88 7.64 -18.33
N LEU A 140 11.71 6.56 -17.54
CA LEU A 140 10.52 6.34 -16.73
C LEU A 140 10.25 7.53 -15.79
N ILE A 141 11.29 8.02 -15.11
CA ILE A 141 11.17 9.17 -14.20
C ILE A 141 10.81 10.43 -14.99
N ASP A 142 11.55 10.77 -16.05
CA ASP A 142 11.33 12.03 -16.79
C ASP A 142 9.99 12.05 -17.52
N CYS A 143 9.58 10.95 -18.13
CA CYS A 143 8.44 10.89 -19.03
C CYS A 143 7.12 10.48 -18.35
N PHE A 144 7.15 9.84 -17.17
CA PHE A 144 5.92 9.35 -16.51
C PHE A 144 5.76 9.77 -15.05
N ILE A 145 6.85 10.14 -14.37
CA ILE A 145 6.79 10.59 -12.97
C ILE A 145 6.85 12.12 -12.92
N ASP A 146 7.90 12.71 -13.51
CA ASP A 146 8.19 14.14 -13.49
C ASP A 146 7.54 14.90 -14.67
N ALA A 147 6.85 14.18 -15.57
CA ALA A 147 6.30 14.77 -16.79
C ALA A 147 5.24 15.85 -16.49
N PRO A 148 5.25 16.97 -17.23
CA PRO A 148 4.17 17.95 -17.18
C PRO A 148 2.85 17.32 -17.65
N THR A 149 1.75 17.63 -16.95
CA THR A 149 0.41 17.06 -17.22
C THR A 149 -0.11 17.34 -18.65
N ASP A 150 0.43 18.35 -19.33
CA ASP A 150 -0.06 18.86 -20.62
C ASP A 150 0.81 18.49 -21.83
N GLN A 151 1.85 17.66 -21.67
CA GLN A 151 2.70 17.26 -22.79
C GLN A 151 2.85 15.74 -22.91
N PRO A 152 2.44 15.13 -24.05
CA PRO A 152 2.75 13.74 -24.30
C PRO A 152 4.26 13.59 -24.46
N ALA A 153 4.89 12.95 -23.48
CA ALA A 153 6.31 12.61 -23.57
C ALA A 153 6.49 11.57 -24.68
N THR A 154 7.37 11.85 -25.65
CA THR A 154 7.82 10.85 -26.61
C THR A 154 8.71 9.85 -25.87
N SER A 155 8.18 8.66 -25.61
CA SER A 155 8.88 7.59 -24.90
C SER A 155 8.76 6.29 -25.69
N ARG A 156 9.78 5.43 -25.57
CA ARG A 156 9.70 4.05 -26.08
C ARG A 156 8.86 3.15 -25.17
N LEU A 157 8.65 3.56 -23.92
CA LEU A 157 7.85 2.84 -22.95
C LEU A 157 6.37 3.11 -23.24
N THR A 158 5.54 2.09 -23.06
CA THR A 158 4.10 2.21 -23.23
C THR A 158 3.44 2.31 -21.87
N SER A 159 2.46 3.21 -21.72
CA SER A 159 1.67 3.32 -20.50
C SER A 159 0.20 3.01 -20.75
N ARG A 160 -0.47 2.52 -19.71
CA ARG A 160 -1.90 2.23 -19.72
C ARG A 160 -2.51 2.52 -18.34
N PRO A 161 -3.79 2.88 -18.27
CA PRO A 161 -4.46 3.09 -17.00
C PRO A 161 -4.49 1.81 -16.16
N CYS A 162 -4.40 1.97 -14.84
CA CYS A 162 -4.75 0.94 -13.88
C CYS A 162 -6.23 1.06 -13.56
N GLU A 163 -6.99 0.04 -13.94
CA GLU A 163 -8.46 0.04 -13.84
C GLU A 163 -8.97 -0.25 -12.42
N TYR A 164 -8.10 -0.58 -11.45
CA TYR A 164 -8.53 -0.76 -10.06
C TYR A 164 -9.06 0.55 -9.47
N ASP A 165 -10.17 0.47 -8.73
CA ASP A 165 -10.61 1.58 -7.87
C ASP A 165 -9.74 1.66 -6.62
N TYR A 166 -9.25 0.52 -6.16
CA TYR A 166 -8.43 0.39 -4.96
C TYR A 166 -7.22 -0.52 -5.17
N VAL A 167 -6.09 -0.10 -4.61
CA VAL A 167 -4.88 -0.93 -4.54
C VAL A 167 -4.48 -1.09 -3.08
N ILE A 168 -4.49 -2.33 -2.60
CA ILE A 168 -4.14 -2.69 -1.22
C ILE A 168 -2.78 -3.38 -1.23
N LEU A 169 -1.80 -2.81 -0.53
CA LEU A 169 -0.45 -3.35 -0.46
C LEU A 169 -0.17 -3.93 0.92
N LEU A 170 0.32 -5.16 0.95
CA LEU A 170 0.67 -5.91 2.14
C LEU A 170 2.17 -6.23 2.12
N CYS A 171 2.91 -5.75 3.13
CA CYS A 171 4.32 -6.09 3.24
C CYS A 171 4.46 -7.58 3.61
N SER A 172 4.97 -8.41 2.70
CA SER A 172 5.13 -9.87 2.88
C SER A 172 6.58 -10.32 3.03
N HIS A 173 7.53 -9.37 3.04
CA HIS A 173 8.97 -9.64 2.90
C HIS A 173 9.56 -10.45 4.07
N LYS A 174 9.49 -11.77 3.98
CA LYS A 174 9.82 -12.73 5.05
C LYS A 174 11.31 -12.78 5.32
N ARG A 175 12.14 -12.77 4.25
CA ARG A 175 13.61 -12.75 4.41
C ARG A 175 14.11 -11.51 5.13
N ARG A 176 13.41 -10.38 5.00
CA ARG A 176 13.69 -9.14 5.75
C ARG A 176 13.14 -9.17 7.18
N ASP A 177 11.91 -9.62 7.35
CA ASP A 177 11.30 -9.79 8.67
C ASP A 177 10.20 -10.87 8.63
N ALA A 178 10.39 -11.94 9.41
CA ALA A 178 9.48 -13.07 9.43
C ALA A 178 8.03 -12.68 9.78
N ARG A 179 7.81 -11.63 10.58
CA ARG A 179 6.47 -11.18 10.99
C ARG A 179 5.67 -10.69 9.79
N CYS A 180 6.32 -10.02 8.84
CA CYS A 180 5.68 -9.58 7.60
C CYS A 180 5.24 -10.78 6.75
N GLY A 181 6.13 -11.76 6.57
CA GLY A 181 5.83 -12.99 5.83
C GLY A 181 4.76 -13.88 6.47
N ILE A 182 4.64 -13.86 7.80
CA ILE A 182 3.60 -14.62 8.51
C ILE A 182 2.25 -13.90 8.43
N THR A 183 2.23 -12.57 8.60
CA THR A 183 0.98 -11.83 8.77
C THR A 183 0.30 -11.46 7.45
N ALA A 184 1.06 -11.14 6.40
CA ALA A 184 0.48 -10.69 5.13
C ALA A 184 -0.52 -11.70 4.51
N PRO A 185 -0.26 -13.02 4.48
CA PRO A 185 -1.24 -13.99 3.96
C PRO A 185 -2.53 -14.08 4.78
N LEU A 186 -2.44 -13.87 6.09
CA LEU A 186 -3.62 -13.88 6.96
C LEU A 186 -4.52 -12.67 6.69
N ILE A 187 -3.90 -11.49 6.55
CA ILE A 187 -4.62 -10.27 6.19
C ILE A 187 -5.22 -10.37 4.79
N LYS A 188 -4.46 -10.88 3.80
CA LYS A 188 -4.98 -11.09 2.43
C LYS A 188 -6.23 -11.97 2.44
N LYS A 189 -6.18 -13.11 3.14
CA LYS A 189 -7.30 -14.05 3.21
C LYS A 189 -8.58 -13.42 3.76
N GLU A 190 -8.49 -12.65 4.86
CA GLU A 190 -9.68 -11.99 5.42
C GLU A 190 -10.16 -10.82 4.57
N LEU A 191 -9.26 -10.03 3.97
CA LEU A 191 -9.68 -8.98 3.02
C LEU A 191 -10.44 -9.57 1.83
N GLU A 192 -9.95 -10.66 1.25
CA GLU A 192 -10.65 -11.38 0.18
C GLU A 192 -12.05 -11.83 0.62
N ARG A 193 -12.17 -12.40 1.83
CA ARG A 193 -13.46 -12.84 2.39
C ARG A 193 -14.48 -11.71 2.44
N HIS A 194 -14.06 -10.50 2.79
CA HIS A 194 -14.96 -9.34 2.89
C HIS A 194 -15.19 -8.62 1.54
N LEU A 195 -14.24 -8.70 0.60
CA LEU A 195 -14.35 -8.08 -0.72
C LEU A 195 -15.17 -8.91 -1.72
N ARG A 196 -15.10 -10.24 -1.66
CA ARG A 196 -15.80 -11.14 -2.60
C ARG A 196 -17.33 -10.97 -2.58
N PRO A 197 -18.02 -10.95 -1.42
CA PRO A 197 -19.48 -10.76 -1.38
C PRO A 197 -19.93 -9.40 -1.91
N ARG A 198 -19.03 -8.41 -1.92
CA ARG A 198 -19.27 -7.06 -2.44
C ARG A 198 -18.95 -6.94 -3.94
N GLY A 199 -18.48 -8.02 -4.58
CA GLY A 199 -18.05 -7.99 -5.98
C GLY A 199 -16.82 -7.13 -6.24
N LEU A 200 -16.07 -6.75 -5.19
CA LEU A 200 -14.95 -5.82 -5.29
C LEU A 200 -13.60 -6.53 -5.45
N TYR A 201 -13.48 -7.78 -5.04
CA TYR A 201 -12.19 -8.47 -5.18
C TYR A 201 -11.83 -8.66 -6.66
N ARG A 202 -10.56 -8.40 -6.98
CA ARG A 202 -9.92 -8.75 -8.25
C ARG A 202 -8.71 -9.63 -7.94
N ASP A 203 -8.74 -10.88 -8.42
CA ASP A 203 -7.55 -11.73 -8.41
C ASP A 203 -6.67 -11.43 -9.63
N THR A 204 -5.63 -12.24 -9.85
CA THR A 204 -4.63 -12.00 -10.90
C THR A 204 -5.18 -12.12 -12.31
N ASP A 205 -6.24 -12.92 -12.48
CA ASP A 205 -6.77 -13.30 -13.79
C ASP A 205 -8.13 -12.63 -14.06
N ASP A 206 -8.55 -11.74 -13.15
CA ASP A 206 -9.80 -10.99 -13.22
C ASP A 206 -9.59 -9.66 -13.95
N GLU A 207 -9.98 -9.63 -15.23
CA GLU A 207 -9.85 -8.46 -16.10
C GLU A 207 -10.98 -7.42 -15.92
N ARG A 208 -11.93 -7.65 -14.99
CA ARG A 208 -13.04 -6.70 -14.81
C ARG A 208 -12.51 -5.35 -14.30
N PRO A 209 -12.95 -4.22 -14.89
CA PRO A 209 -12.55 -2.91 -14.40
C PRO A 209 -13.08 -2.66 -12.99
N GLY A 210 -12.46 -1.68 -12.33
CA GLY A 210 -12.78 -1.28 -10.96
C GLY A 210 -12.35 -2.30 -9.91
N GLY A 211 -12.94 -2.18 -8.72
CA GLY A 211 -12.68 -3.09 -7.60
C GLY A 211 -11.30 -2.90 -6.97
N ALA A 212 -10.83 -3.94 -6.26
CA ALA A 212 -9.69 -3.90 -5.37
C ALA A 212 -8.69 -5.01 -5.71
N GLY A 213 -7.48 -4.62 -6.11
CA GLY A 213 -6.32 -5.51 -6.19
C GLY A 213 -5.59 -5.57 -4.85
N ILE A 214 -5.24 -6.78 -4.39
CA ILE A 214 -4.41 -6.98 -3.18
C ILE A 214 -3.05 -7.54 -3.58
N PHE A 215 -1.99 -6.78 -3.33
CA PHE A 215 -0.63 -7.14 -3.73
C PHE A 215 0.29 -7.28 -2.52
N TYR A 216 1.14 -8.31 -2.60
CA TYR A 216 2.30 -8.43 -1.75
C TYR A 216 3.41 -7.52 -2.25
N VAL A 217 4.07 -6.85 -1.32
CA VAL A 217 5.19 -5.95 -1.60
C VAL A 217 6.38 -6.23 -0.70
N SER A 218 7.56 -5.85 -1.18
CA SER A 218 8.80 -5.84 -0.42
C SER A 218 8.73 -4.86 0.76
N HIS A 219 9.83 -4.72 1.49
CA HIS A 219 9.83 -3.97 2.74
C HIS A 219 9.44 -2.50 2.54
N VAL A 220 8.35 -2.07 3.17
CA VAL A 220 7.85 -0.68 3.13
C VAL A 220 8.39 0.22 4.25
N GLY A 221 9.10 -0.35 5.24
CA GLY A 221 9.45 0.36 6.48
C GLY A 221 8.52 0.05 7.65
N GLY A 222 9.06 -0.03 8.86
CA GLY A 222 8.25 -0.24 10.08
C GLY A 222 7.79 -1.69 10.29
N HIS A 223 8.62 -2.68 9.95
CA HIS A 223 8.33 -4.11 10.15
C HIS A 223 8.04 -4.47 11.63
N LYS A 224 8.58 -3.69 12.57
CA LYS A 224 8.28 -3.84 14.01
C LYS A 224 6.81 -3.64 14.33
N PHE A 225 6.07 -2.94 13.46
CA PHE A 225 4.64 -2.66 13.58
C PHE A 225 3.80 -3.53 12.64
N ALA A 226 4.30 -4.67 12.18
CA ALA A 226 3.53 -5.58 11.32
C ALA A 226 2.13 -5.91 11.91
N ALA A 227 1.10 -6.16 11.11
CA ALA A 227 1.06 -6.11 9.65
C ALA A 227 0.91 -4.67 9.12
N ASN A 228 1.71 -4.29 8.12
CA ASN A 228 1.54 -3.02 7.41
C ASN A 228 0.58 -3.21 6.23
N VAL A 229 -0.39 -2.30 6.10
CA VAL A 229 -1.39 -2.27 5.01
C VAL A 229 -1.44 -0.85 4.46
N LEU A 230 -1.15 -0.68 3.16
CA LEU A 230 -1.31 0.60 2.47
C LEU A 230 -2.53 0.50 1.57
N VAL A 231 -3.49 1.40 1.73
CA VAL A 231 -4.73 1.44 0.94
C VAL A 231 -4.70 2.67 0.06
N TYR A 232 -4.58 2.48 -1.25
CA TYR A 232 -4.74 3.53 -2.24
C TYR A 232 -6.18 3.54 -2.75
N ARG A 233 -6.81 4.71 -2.80
CA ARG A 233 -8.16 4.95 -3.32
C ARG A 233 -8.05 5.91 -4.50
N ARG A 234 -8.33 5.41 -5.71
CA ARG A 234 -8.06 6.11 -6.97
C ARG A 234 -8.87 7.39 -7.10
N LYS A 235 -10.20 7.28 -6.95
CA LYS A 235 -11.14 8.39 -7.14
C LYS A 235 -10.92 9.50 -6.13
N GLU A 236 -10.65 9.15 -4.88
CA GLU A 236 -10.42 10.11 -3.80
C GLU A 236 -8.97 10.61 -3.72
N GLN A 237 -8.08 10.11 -4.60
CA GLN A 237 -6.65 10.42 -4.63
C GLN A 237 -6.01 10.33 -3.24
N GLN A 238 -6.32 9.23 -2.55
CA GLN A 238 -5.99 9.02 -1.15
C GLN A 238 -5.07 7.82 -0.99
N MET A 239 -4.14 7.90 -0.04
CA MET A 239 -3.41 6.73 0.46
C MET A 239 -3.44 6.72 1.98
N ILE A 240 -3.93 5.64 2.57
CA ILE A 240 -4.01 5.44 4.01
C ILE A 240 -3.03 4.33 4.39
N TRP A 241 -2.05 4.64 5.25
CA TRP A 241 -1.08 3.65 5.73
C TRP A 241 -1.41 3.21 7.16
N LEU A 242 -1.80 1.95 7.30
CA LEU A 242 -2.08 1.29 8.57
C LEU A 242 -0.95 0.32 8.97
N ALA A 243 -0.79 0.13 10.27
CA ALA A 243 0.06 -0.89 10.89
C ALA A 243 -0.71 -1.63 11.98
N ARG A 244 -0.11 -2.70 12.52
CA ARG A 244 -0.70 -3.55 13.57
C ARG A 244 -2.07 -4.12 13.17
N VAL A 245 -2.31 -4.23 11.86
CA VAL A 245 -3.54 -4.81 11.34
C VAL A 245 -3.55 -6.30 11.66
N LYS A 246 -4.71 -6.78 12.07
CA LYS A 246 -5.00 -8.17 12.38
C LYS A 246 -6.20 -8.65 11.55
N PRO A 247 -6.38 -9.97 11.39
CA PRO A 247 -7.54 -10.54 10.70
C PRO A 247 -8.88 -9.92 11.12
N GLU A 248 -9.10 -9.76 12.43
CA GLU A 248 -10.35 -9.24 12.98
C GLU A 248 -10.69 -7.80 12.58
N HIS A 249 -9.70 -7.01 12.14
CA HIS A 249 -9.93 -5.64 11.68
C HIS A 249 -10.33 -5.54 10.20
N CYS A 250 -10.23 -6.63 9.43
CA CYS A 250 -10.36 -6.59 7.97
C CYS A 250 -11.77 -6.20 7.51
N GLN A 251 -12.81 -6.56 8.28
CA GLN A 251 -14.18 -6.13 8.00
C GLN A 251 -14.29 -4.61 8.00
N GLY A 252 -13.90 -3.98 9.11
CA GLY A 252 -13.92 -2.52 9.26
C GLY A 252 -12.97 -1.82 8.27
N LEU A 253 -11.85 -2.46 7.91
CA LEU A 253 -10.95 -1.94 6.87
C LEU A 253 -11.65 -1.87 5.51
N VAL A 254 -12.41 -2.90 5.13
CA VAL A 254 -13.20 -2.86 3.88
C VAL A 254 -14.35 -1.86 3.99
N GLU A 255 -15.13 -1.90 5.06
CA GLU A 255 -16.35 -1.09 5.20
C GLU A 255 -16.09 0.41 5.36
N TYR A 256 -15.06 0.78 6.11
CA TYR A 256 -14.81 2.18 6.48
C TYR A 256 -13.56 2.73 5.79
N THR A 257 -12.43 2.01 5.85
CA THR A 257 -11.16 2.50 5.26
C THR A 257 -11.21 2.51 3.75
N LEU A 258 -11.56 1.39 3.12
CA LEU A 258 -11.55 1.25 1.68
C LEU A 258 -12.70 2.03 1.02
N LEU A 259 -13.92 1.84 1.51
CA LEU A 259 -15.11 2.39 0.86
C LEU A 259 -15.38 3.85 1.23
N GLN A 260 -15.06 4.28 2.45
CA GLN A 260 -15.43 5.61 2.95
C GLN A 260 -14.23 6.52 3.25
N GLY A 261 -13.00 5.99 3.24
CA GLY A 261 -11.80 6.76 3.59
C GLY A 261 -11.69 7.12 5.08
N LYS A 262 -12.45 6.42 5.94
CA LYS A 262 -12.45 6.58 7.41
C LYS A 262 -11.51 5.59 8.08
N VAL A 263 -11.01 5.90 9.28
CA VAL A 263 -10.14 4.99 10.06
C VAL A 263 -10.86 4.51 11.32
N VAL A 264 -10.81 3.21 11.59
CA VAL A 264 -11.49 2.61 12.75
C VAL A 264 -10.72 2.87 14.06
N HIS A 265 -9.40 2.64 14.04
CA HIS A 265 -8.52 2.73 15.22
C HIS A 265 -7.28 3.60 14.94
N PRO A 266 -7.43 4.91 14.67
CA PRO A 266 -6.32 5.75 14.26
C PRO A 266 -5.22 5.87 15.32
N GLU A 267 -5.58 5.82 16.60
CA GLU A 267 -4.65 5.90 17.73
C GLU A 267 -3.69 4.71 17.82
N THR A 268 -4.12 3.53 17.36
CA THR A 268 -3.31 2.31 17.43
C THR A 268 -2.78 1.82 16.10
N GLN A 269 -3.38 2.20 14.96
CA GLN A 269 -3.08 1.64 13.65
C GLN A 269 -2.61 2.67 12.61
N LEU A 270 -3.05 3.92 12.67
CA LEU A 270 -2.74 4.90 11.62
C LEU A 270 -1.29 5.35 11.70
N ARG A 271 -0.57 5.21 10.58
CA ARG A 271 0.82 5.69 10.44
C ARG A 271 0.90 7.06 9.78
N GLY A 272 0.05 7.31 8.80
CA GLY A 272 0.10 8.51 7.96
C GLY A 272 -0.54 8.24 6.61
N GLY A 273 -0.32 9.16 5.68
CA GLY A 273 -0.90 9.08 4.35
C GLY A 273 -1.07 10.46 3.69
N PHE A 274 -1.87 10.48 2.63
CA PHE A 274 -2.28 11.72 1.98
C PHE A 274 -3.73 11.65 1.52
N ASP A 275 -4.32 12.82 1.36
CA ASP A 275 -5.61 13.10 0.74
C ASP A 275 -5.41 14.28 -0.21
N ARG A 276 -5.16 13.99 -1.49
CA ARG A 276 -4.79 15.04 -2.46
C ARG A 276 -5.95 15.96 -2.80
N LEU A 277 -7.20 15.47 -2.76
CA LEU A 277 -8.38 16.30 -3.01
C LEU A 277 -8.60 17.33 -1.91
N ARG A 278 -8.28 16.99 -0.64
CA ARG A 278 -8.30 17.94 0.48
C ARG A 278 -6.98 18.71 0.66
N GLY A 279 -5.94 18.38 -0.12
CA GLY A 279 -4.61 19.01 -0.01
C GLY A 279 -3.88 18.68 1.30
N LEU A 280 -4.18 17.53 1.91
CA LEU A 280 -3.67 17.18 3.23
C LEU A 280 -2.69 16.00 3.16
N THR A 281 -1.64 16.06 3.98
CA THR A 281 -0.65 14.98 4.09
C THR A 281 -0.18 14.81 5.53
N SER A 282 0.17 13.60 5.92
CA SER A 282 0.83 13.29 7.19
C SER A 282 1.87 12.21 6.94
N TRP A 283 3.12 12.52 7.26
CA TRP A 283 4.25 11.63 7.09
C TRP A 283 4.89 11.38 8.44
#